data_AF-A0A847USP2-F1
#
_entry.id   AF-A0A847USP2-F1
#
_cell.length_a   1.000
_cell.length_b   1.000
_cell.length_c   1.000
_cell.angle_alpha   90.00
_cell.angle_beta   90.00
_cell.angle_gamma   90.00
#
_symmetry.space_group_name_H-M   'P 1'
#
loop_
_entity.id
_entity.type
_entity.pdbx_description
1 polymer ?
#
loop_
_entity_poly.entity_id
_entity_poly.type
_entity_poly.pdbx_seq_one_letter_code
_entity_poly.pdbx_strand_id
1 'polypeptide(L)'
;MNRIDPGDNVDMSGVEWRQSRGAYSGRNSEYTKPFGYRAGVYTLGYAYKGRGNFIVWMHTRKGQKDLVLNNIGAQRGERTVVLKADDEIFFDVLATGNWELTFERKR
;
A
#
# COMPACT_ATOMS: atom_id res chain seq x y z
N MET A 1 -8.97 13.34 -32.34
CA MET A 1 -9.34 13.39 -30.90
C MET A 1 -9.51 11.96 -30.45
N ASN A 2 -8.49 11.37 -29.83
CA ASN A 2 -8.55 9.96 -29.44
C ASN A 2 -9.09 9.85 -28.02
N ARG A 3 -10.21 9.13 -27.92
CA ARG A 3 -10.85 8.69 -26.68
C ARG A 3 -9.93 7.65 -26.04
N ILE A 4 -9.43 7.92 -24.84
CA ILE A 4 -8.68 6.95 -24.04
C ILE A 4 -9.74 6.14 -23.27
N ASP A 5 -9.82 4.84 -23.56
CA ASP A 5 -10.69 3.94 -22.82
C ASP A 5 -10.00 3.55 -21.49
N PRO A 6 -10.78 3.31 -20.41
CA PRO A 6 -10.22 2.91 -19.12
C PRO A 6 -9.70 1.47 -19.22
N GLY A 7 -8.47 1.34 -19.71
CA GLY A 7 -7.84 0.10 -20.14
C GLY A 7 -6.56 0.34 -20.94
N ASP A 8 -6.36 1.56 -21.47
CA ASP A 8 -5.14 1.89 -22.20
C ASP A 8 -3.92 1.93 -21.27
N ASN A 9 -2.90 1.16 -21.65
CA ASN A 9 -1.58 1.16 -21.04
C ASN A 9 -0.91 2.51 -21.30
N VAL A 10 -0.90 3.36 -20.26
CA VAL A 10 -0.06 4.55 -20.22
C VAL A 10 1.38 4.09 -20.00
N ASP A 11 2.26 4.33 -20.97
CA ASP A 11 3.70 4.03 -20.86
C ASP A 11 4.33 4.82 -19.69
N MET A 12 4.78 4.07 -18.69
CA MET A 12 5.44 4.51 -17.44
C MET A 12 6.54 3.49 -17.09
N SER A 13 7.40 3.21 -18.08
CA SER A 13 8.41 2.13 -18.23
C SER A 13 9.27 1.63 -17.05
N GLY A 14 9.10 2.10 -15.80
CA GLY A 14 9.81 1.62 -14.61
C GLY A 14 8.95 1.09 -13.45
N VAL A 15 7.62 1.22 -13.49
CA VAL A 15 6.72 0.82 -12.40
C VAL A 15 5.95 -0.45 -12.77
N GLU A 16 6.10 -1.51 -11.96
CA GLU A 16 5.30 -2.73 -12.10
C GLU A 16 3.86 -2.44 -11.64
N TRP A 17 2.91 -2.43 -12.58
CA TRP A 17 1.48 -2.31 -12.29
C TRP A 17 0.93 -3.64 -11.79
N ARG A 18 0.52 -3.70 -10.52
CA ARG A 18 -0.08 -4.90 -9.95
C ARG A 18 -1.58 -4.92 -10.24
N GLN A 19 -2.06 -5.97 -10.92
CA GLN A 19 -3.44 -6.07 -11.37
C GLN A 19 -4.48 -6.03 -10.24
N SER A 20 -4.13 -6.51 -9.03
CA SER A 20 -5.06 -6.46 -7.89
C SER A 20 -4.45 -6.65 -6.50
N ARG A 21 -3.23 -7.19 -6.35
CA ARG A 21 -2.67 -7.53 -5.04
C ARG A 21 -1.17 -7.33 -4.86
N GLY A 22 -0.77 -6.93 -3.66
CA GLY A 22 0.60 -6.79 -3.19
C GLY A 22 0.84 -7.54 -1.89
N ALA A 23 2.06 -8.03 -1.70
CA ALA A 23 2.53 -8.54 -0.41
C ALA A 23 3.89 -7.92 -0.13
N TYR A 24 4.07 -7.41 1.09
CA TYR A 24 5.26 -6.69 1.53
C TYR A 24 5.63 -7.17 2.92
N SER A 25 6.92 -7.21 3.22
CA SER A 25 7.42 -7.61 4.53
C SER A 25 8.72 -6.90 4.80
N GLY A 26 9.00 -6.64 6.07
CA GLY A 26 10.25 -6.02 6.49
C GLY A 26 10.50 -6.22 7.98
N ARG A 27 11.59 -5.60 8.44
CA ARG A 27 12.01 -5.64 9.84
C ARG A 27 12.35 -4.24 10.32
N ASN A 28 11.77 -3.87 11.46
CA ASN A 28 11.81 -2.51 11.99
C ASN A 28 11.23 -1.51 10.98
N SER A 29 11.62 -0.24 11.08
CA SER A 29 11.14 0.82 10.20
C SER A 29 11.76 0.74 8.81
N GLU A 30 10.94 0.89 7.78
CA GLU A 30 11.35 0.79 6.38
C GLU A 30 10.30 1.41 5.46
N TYR A 31 10.77 1.92 4.31
CA TYR A 31 9.92 2.26 3.17
C TYR A 31 9.83 1.06 2.23
N THR A 32 8.63 0.65 1.84
CA THR A 32 8.51 -0.33 0.76
C THR A 32 9.01 0.28 -0.55
N LYS A 33 9.42 -0.56 -1.49
CA LYS A 33 9.52 -0.12 -2.89
C LYS A 33 8.18 0.47 -3.35
N PRO A 34 8.17 1.41 -4.30
CA PRO A 34 6.92 1.89 -4.87
C PRO A 34 6.30 0.87 -5.85
N PHE A 35 4.97 0.88 -5.96
CA PHE A 35 4.18 -0.03 -6.80
C PHE A 35 2.98 0.67 -7.42
N GLY A 36 2.64 0.35 -8.67
CA GLY A 36 1.49 0.94 -9.36
C GLY A 36 0.18 0.22 -9.02
N TYR A 37 -0.84 0.98 -8.59
CA TYR A 37 -2.21 0.50 -8.35
C TYR A 37 -3.25 1.37 -9.03
N ARG A 38 -4.33 0.75 -9.49
CA ARG A 38 -5.52 1.45 -9.99
C ARG A 38 -6.31 2.08 -8.85
N ALA A 39 -7.07 3.13 -9.11
CA ALA A 39 -8.03 3.68 -8.17
C ALA A 39 -9.03 2.61 -7.71
N GLY A 40 -9.46 2.72 -6.46
CA GLY A 40 -10.47 1.84 -5.89
C GLY A 40 -10.36 1.64 -4.40
N VAL A 41 -11.14 0.67 -3.92
CA VAL A 41 -11.17 0.28 -2.51
C VAL A 41 -10.32 -0.96 -2.34
N TYR A 42 -9.45 -0.94 -1.33
CA TYR A 42 -8.50 -1.99 -1.03
C TYR A 42 -8.67 -2.47 0.41
N THR A 43 -8.35 -3.74 0.61
CA THR A 43 -8.09 -4.34 1.92
C THR A 43 -6.59 -4.32 2.16
N LEU A 44 -6.17 -3.62 3.21
CA LEU A 44 -4.81 -3.68 3.76
C LEU A 44 -4.81 -4.72 4.90
N GLY A 45 -4.36 -5.94 4.61
CA GLY A 45 -4.10 -6.95 5.63
C GLY A 45 -2.74 -6.73 6.26
N TYR A 46 -2.59 -6.97 7.55
CA TYR A 46 -1.33 -6.77 8.27
C TYR A 46 -1.09 -7.83 9.33
N ALA A 47 0.18 -8.11 9.59
CA ALA A 47 0.64 -8.84 10.76
C ALA A 47 1.92 -8.20 11.31
N TYR A 48 1.98 -7.97 12.62
CA TYR A 48 3.14 -7.43 13.31
C TYR A 48 3.46 -8.28 14.54
N LYS A 49 4.76 -8.58 14.73
CA LYS A 49 5.25 -9.44 15.80
C LYS A 49 6.14 -8.70 16.82
N GLY A 50 6.17 -7.36 16.79
CA GLY A 50 6.94 -6.55 17.74
C GLY A 50 6.13 -6.12 18.96
N ARG A 51 6.81 -5.50 19.94
CA ARG A 51 6.20 -4.99 21.18
C ARG A 51 5.94 -3.47 21.17
N GLY A 52 6.60 -2.75 20.27
CA GLY A 52 6.52 -1.29 20.18
C GLY A 52 5.47 -0.81 19.17
N ASN A 53 5.68 0.40 18.66
CA ASN A 53 4.84 1.01 17.64
C ASN A 53 4.79 0.15 16.37
N PHE A 54 3.63 0.15 15.73
CA PHE A 54 3.43 -0.30 14.36
C PHE A 54 2.53 0.71 13.67
N ILE A 55 3.18 1.70 13.07
CA ILE A 55 2.55 2.80 12.37
C ILE A 55 2.85 2.65 10.90
N VAL A 56 1.81 2.71 10.07
CA VAL A 56 1.97 2.60 8.62
C VAL A 56 1.24 3.77 7.97
N TRP A 57 1.99 4.53 7.18
CA TRP A 57 1.45 5.54 6.27
C TRP A 57 1.46 4.99 4.85
N MET A 58 0.38 5.24 4.11
CA MET A 58 0.38 5.08 2.66
C MET A 58 0.67 6.43 2.03
N HIS A 59 1.64 6.47 1.14
CA HIS A 59 1.96 7.61 0.30
C HIS A 59 1.72 7.27 -1.16
N THR A 60 1.33 8.28 -1.93
CA THR A 60 1.16 8.19 -3.37
C THR A 60 1.96 9.30 -4.05
N ARG A 61 2.35 9.09 -5.32
CA ARG A 61 3.10 10.11 -6.07
C ARG A 61 2.29 11.38 -6.35
N LYS A 62 0.97 11.27 -6.52
CA LYS A 62 0.05 12.40 -6.72
C LYS A 62 -0.36 13.10 -5.43
N GLY A 63 0.23 12.72 -4.28
CA GLY A 63 0.15 13.50 -3.04
C GLY A 63 -0.92 13.04 -2.05
N GLN A 64 -1.67 11.97 -2.31
CA GLN A 64 -2.44 11.30 -1.26
C GLN A 64 -1.49 10.73 -0.19
N LYS A 65 -1.78 11.02 1.08
CA LYS A 65 -1.06 10.54 2.27
C LYS A 65 -2.08 10.18 3.35
N ASP A 66 -2.13 8.90 3.72
CA ASP A 66 -3.09 8.38 4.69
C ASP A 66 -2.39 7.59 5.82
N LEU A 67 -2.81 7.82 7.07
CA LEU A 67 -2.43 6.98 8.21
C LEU A 67 -3.32 5.74 8.20
N VAL A 68 -2.81 4.62 7.72
CA VAL A 68 -3.60 3.40 7.51
C VAL A 68 -3.53 2.43 8.68
N LEU A 69 -2.47 2.50 9.50
CA LEU A 69 -2.32 1.74 10.74
C LEU A 69 -1.65 2.59 11.82
N ASN A 70 -2.14 2.49 13.06
CA ASN A 70 -1.52 3.07 14.24
C ASN A 70 -1.83 2.20 15.45
N ASN A 71 -1.04 1.14 15.62
CA ASN A 71 -1.20 0.18 16.71
C ASN A 71 0.08 0.10 17.55
N ILE A 72 -0.03 -0.47 18.75
CA ILE A 72 1.09 -0.80 19.62
C ILE A 72 1.03 -2.29 19.96
N GLY A 73 2.16 -2.97 19.85
CA GLY A 73 2.27 -4.40 20.17
C GLY A 73 1.79 -5.32 19.05
N ALA A 74 1.97 -6.62 19.27
CA ALA A 74 1.76 -7.64 18.26
C ALA A 74 0.27 -7.79 17.93
N GLN A 75 -0.05 -7.74 16.64
CA GLN A 75 -1.43 -7.82 16.17
C GLN A 75 -1.49 -8.28 14.71
N ARG A 76 -2.61 -8.89 14.32
CA ARG A 76 -2.99 -9.18 12.94
C ARG A 76 -4.40 -8.62 12.69
N GLY A 77 -4.66 -8.15 11.48
CA GLY A 77 -5.99 -7.71 11.09
C GLY A 77 -6.02 -7.12 9.69
N GLU A 78 -7.11 -6.42 9.40
CA GLU A 78 -7.35 -5.78 8.11
C GLU A 78 -7.87 -4.35 8.30
N ARG A 79 -7.59 -3.48 7.33
CA ARG A 79 -8.16 -2.13 7.21
C ARG A 79 -8.65 -1.90 5.79
N THR A 80 -9.67 -1.05 5.65
CA THR A 80 -10.10 -0.59 4.32
C THR A 80 -9.35 0.69 3.98
N VAL A 81 -8.78 0.75 2.79
CA VAL A 81 -8.04 1.90 2.26
C VAL A 81 -8.64 2.27 0.91
N VAL A 82 -8.76 3.57 0.63
CA VAL A 82 -9.29 4.07 -0.64
C VAL A 82 -8.16 4.74 -1.39
N LEU A 83 -7.84 4.25 -2.59
CA LEU A 83 -6.91 4.91 -3.50
C LEU A 83 -7.72 5.80 -4.46
N LYS A 84 -7.49 7.10 -4.41
CA LYS A 84 -8.34 8.11 -5.10
C LYS A 84 -8.09 8.18 -6.61
N ALA A 85 -6.93 7.75 -7.07
CA ALA A 85 -6.52 7.78 -8.47
C ALA A 85 -5.57 6.63 -8.78
N ASP A 86 -5.51 6.21 -10.05
CA ASP A 86 -4.45 5.32 -10.53
C ASP A 86 -3.10 5.98 -10.23
N ASP A 87 -2.27 5.34 -9.42
CA ASP A 87 -1.03 5.94 -8.94
C ASP A 87 -0.01 4.92 -8.45
N GLU A 88 1.23 5.39 -8.33
CA GLU A 88 2.30 4.72 -7.62
C GLU A 88 2.16 4.97 -6.12
N ILE A 89 2.16 3.89 -5.34
CA ILE A 89 2.06 3.94 -3.88
C ILE A 89 3.29 3.33 -3.22
N PHE A 90 3.60 3.77 -2.01
CA PHE A 90 4.54 3.08 -1.12
C PHE A 90 4.06 3.21 0.33
N PHE A 91 4.49 2.28 1.18
CA PHE A 91 4.23 2.32 2.61
C PHE A 91 5.47 2.81 3.36
N ASP A 92 5.28 3.81 4.22
CA ASP A 92 6.24 4.22 5.25
C ASP A 92 5.86 3.51 6.54
N VAL A 93 6.67 2.53 6.95
CA VAL A 93 6.45 1.72 8.14
C VAL A 93 7.40 2.20 9.24
N LEU A 94 6.84 2.59 10.39
CA LEU A 94 7.57 2.80 11.64
C LEU A 94 7.29 1.63 12.57
N ALA A 95 8.32 0.81 12.82
CA ALA A 95 8.18 -0.40 13.62
C ALA A 95 9.47 -0.80 14.35
N THR A 96 9.34 -1.62 15.39
CA THR A 96 10.45 -2.26 16.12
C THR A 96 10.24 -3.78 16.19
N GLY A 97 10.08 -4.39 15.02
CA GLY A 97 9.88 -5.82 14.86
C GLY A 97 9.56 -6.20 13.42
N ASN A 98 9.35 -7.50 13.19
CA ASN A 98 8.97 -8.00 11.87
C ASN A 98 7.51 -7.67 11.58
N TRP A 99 7.25 -7.26 10.34
CA TRP A 99 5.91 -6.95 9.86
C TRP A 99 5.68 -7.54 8.47
N GLU A 100 4.41 -7.80 8.19
CA GLU A 100 3.88 -8.25 6.91
C GLU A 100 2.66 -7.37 6.58
N LEU A 101 2.55 -6.96 5.31
CA LEU A 101 1.43 -6.22 4.76
C LEU A 101 0.96 -6.92 3.48
N THR A 102 -0.35 -6.92 3.26
CA THR A 102 -0.98 -7.30 1.99
C THR A 102 -1.89 -6.17 1.55
N PHE A 103 -1.96 -5.90 0.26
CA PHE A 103 -2.79 -4.82 -0.27
C PHE A 103 -3.57 -5.33 -1.47
N GLU A 104 -4.85 -5.61 -1.27
CA GLU A 104 -5.69 -6.32 -2.24
C GLU A 104 -6.93 -5.53 -2.61
N ARG A 105 -7.25 -5.42 -3.90
CA ARG A 105 -8.44 -4.71 -4.36
C ARG A 105 -9.69 -5.45 -3.90
N LYS A 106 -10.63 -4.74 -3.27
CA LYS A 106 -11.96 -5.31 -2.97
C LYS A 106 -12.68 -5.58 -4.29
N ARG A 107 -13.31 -6.76 -4.36
CA ARG A 107 -14.15 -7.16 -5.50
C ARG A 107 -15.47 -6.40 -5.49
#